data_AF-A0A7J2KTY0-F1
#
_entry.id   AF-A0A7J2KTY0-F1
#
_cell.length_a   1.000
_cell.length_b   1.000
_cell.length_c   1.000
_cell.angle_alpha   90.00
_cell.angle_beta   90.00
_cell.angle_gamma   90.00
#
_symmetry.space_group_name_H-M   'P 1'
#
loop_
_entity.id
_entity.type
_entity.pdbx_description
1 polymer ?
#
loop_
_entity_poly.entity_id
_entity_poly.type
_entity_poly.pdbx_seq_one_letter_code
_entity_poly.pdbx_strand_id
1 'polypeptide(L)'
;MGTLDEKLHNLRAGEISAEQNIQNFLDKIENEKYNAILDVNSEAIEEAKNVDRKIKQGRAGKLSGLAIAVKSNINVKGLKASCASKTLENYSATYDATVIERIRREDGIVIGMTNMDEFACGSSGETSYFGPILNPAAIGRIPGGSSSGSAASIAGGLSDLAIGSDTGGSIRNPASHCGIIGIKPTYGLVPRQGLIDLAMSFDQIGTLGRDVYSTALLLEVIAGYSKREAVSRKVENLDYTSKLTPDLEGYKIGYVTEFEELTDRRINSEIKKSLEKLEMQGAELVEVNLPNLNKALPTYYLT
;
A
#
# COMPACT_ATOMS: atom_id res chain seq x y z
N MET A 1 8.44 -15.83 -9.87
CA MET A 1 8.34 -15.74 -8.40
C MET A 1 7.03 -16.38 -8.01
N GLY A 2 7.04 -17.20 -6.97
CA GLY A 2 5.80 -17.74 -6.39
C GLY A 2 4.90 -16.64 -5.84
N THR A 3 3.67 -17.00 -5.46
CA THR A 3 2.73 -16.08 -4.81
C THR A 3 3.25 -15.65 -3.44
N LEU A 4 2.71 -14.56 -2.86
CA LEU A 4 3.08 -14.19 -1.48
C LEU A 4 2.72 -15.29 -0.48
N ASP A 5 1.65 -16.03 -0.72
CA ASP A 5 1.21 -17.13 0.14
C ASP A 5 2.23 -18.28 0.16
N GLU A 6 2.73 -18.68 -1.02
CA GLU A 6 3.83 -19.66 -1.13
C GLU A 6 5.09 -19.17 -0.41
N LYS A 7 5.41 -17.89 -0.53
CA LYS A 7 6.57 -17.32 0.17
C LYS A 7 6.42 -17.38 1.70
N LEU A 8 5.24 -17.05 2.22
CA LEU A 8 4.93 -17.16 3.65
C LEU A 8 5.00 -18.61 4.12
N HIS A 9 4.53 -19.56 3.31
CA HIS A 9 4.66 -20.98 3.60
C HIS A 9 6.14 -21.37 3.75
N ASN A 10 6.99 -21.01 2.79
CA ASN A 10 8.41 -21.36 2.80
C ASN A 10 9.17 -20.69 3.95
N LEU A 11 8.83 -19.43 4.30
CA LEU A 11 9.38 -18.75 5.47
C LEU A 11 9.02 -19.48 6.77
N ARG A 12 7.73 -19.86 6.94
CA ARG A 12 7.26 -20.56 8.14
C ARG A 12 7.79 -21.98 8.25
N ALA A 13 8.01 -22.66 7.11
CA ALA A 13 8.65 -23.96 7.04
C ALA A 13 10.17 -23.89 7.29
N GLY A 14 10.76 -22.68 7.24
CA GLY A 14 12.20 -22.49 7.38
C GLY A 14 13.01 -22.88 6.14
N GLU A 15 12.35 -23.05 4.99
CA GLU A 15 13.00 -23.30 3.69
C GLU A 15 13.73 -22.06 3.17
N ILE A 16 13.23 -20.88 3.53
CA ILE A 16 13.86 -19.58 3.34
C ILE A 16 13.91 -18.91 4.72
N SER A 17 15.05 -18.36 5.12
CA SER A 17 15.12 -17.56 6.36
C SER A 17 14.59 -16.14 6.13
N ALA A 18 14.02 -15.55 7.17
CA ALA A 18 13.67 -14.13 7.17
C ALA A 18 14.91 -13.28 6.90
N GLU A 19 16.07 -13.60 7.49
CA GLU A 19 17.33 -12.92 7.21
C GLU A 19 17.68 -12.90 5.72
N GLN A 20 17.65 -14.07 5.05
CA GLN A 20 17.93 -14.16 3.63
C GLN A 20 16.91 -13.37 2.81
N ASN A 21 15.64 -13.42 3.20
CA ASN A 21 14.60 -12.68 2.51
C ASN A 21 14.84 -11.16 2.57
N ILE A 22 15.11 -10.63 3.75
CA ILE A 22 15.36 -9.19 3.95
C ILE A 22 16.65 -8.76 3.25
N GLN A 23 17.73 -9.55 3.36
CA GLN A 23 18.99 -9.24 2.68
C GLN A 23 18.78 -9.11 1.17
N ASN A 24 18.02 -10.02 0.56
CA ASN A 24 17.72 -9.95 -0.89
C ASN A 24 17.01 -8.65 -1.30
N PHE A 25 16.22 -8.03 -0.42
CA PHE A 25 15.60 -6.74 -0.69
C PHE A 25 16.54 -5.57 -0.47
N LEU A 26 17.36 -5.61 0.60
CA LEU A 26 18.36 -4.58 0.85
C LEU A 26 19.38 -4.49 -0.29
N ASP A 27 19.84 -5.63 -0.81
CA ASP A 27 20.76 -5.68 -1.96
C ASP A 27 20.13 -5.04 -3.21
N LYS A 28 18.82 -5.22 -3.43
CA LYS A 28 18.11 -4.59 -4.54
C LYS A 28 17.93 -3.10 -4.32
N ILE A 29 17.62 -2.67 -3.10
CA ILE A 29 17.44 -1.26 -2.75
C ILE A 29 18.75 -0.50 -2.94
N GLU A 30 19.90 -1.07 -2.58
CA GLU A 30 21.21 -0.43 -2.80
C GLU A 30 21.49 -0.15 -4.28
N ASN A 31 20.95 -0.98 -5.18
CA ASN A 31 21.22 -0.93 -6.62
C ASN A 31 20.03 -0.38 -7.45
N GLU A 32 18.99 0.11 -6.79
CA GLU A 32 17.77 0.58 -7.45
C GLU A 32 18.00 1.91 -8.18
N LYS A 33 17.19 2.20 -9.21
CA LYS A 33 17.33 3.39 -10.07
C LYS A 33 16.06 4.24 -10.17
N TYR A 34 15.07 3.93 -9.35
CA TYR A 34 13.73 4.48 -9.31
C TYR A 34 13.56 5.58 -8.27
N ASN A 35 14.52 5.76 -7.35
CA ASN A 35 14.43 6.71 -6.23
C ASN A 35 13.22 6.42 -5.33
N ALA A 36 12.95 5.13 -5.11
CA ALA A 36 11.73 4.66 -4.45
C ALA A 36 11.84 4.69 -2.92
N ILE A 37 13.05 4.56 -2.36
CA ILE A 37 13.32 4.49 -0.91
C ILE A 37 14.18 5.68 -0.49
N LEU A 38 13.76 6.42 0.54
CA LEU A 38 14.45 7.59 1.08
C LEU A 38 15.34 7.28 2.29
N ASP A 39 14.92 6.34 3.12
CA ASP A 39 15.62 5.99 4.36
C ASP A 39 15.51 4.48 4.60
N VAL A 40 16.63 3.80 4.78
CA VAL A 40 16.68 2.34 4.93
C VAL A 40 16.81 1.99 6.41
N ASN A 41 16.03 1.00 6.87
CA ASN A 41 16.13 0.53 8.25
C ASN A 41 17.41 -0.27 8.47
N SER A 42 18.37 0.30 9.17
CA SER A 42 19.64 -0.37 9.51
C SER A 42 19.47 -1.55 10.47
N GLU A 43 18.35 -1.64 11.18
CA GLU A 43 18.06 -2.75 12.11
C GLU A 43 17.32 -3.93 11.42
N ALA A 44 16.95 -3.81 10.14
CA ALA A 44 16.08 -4.78 9.46
C ALA A 44 16.62 -6.23 9.47
N ILE A 45 17.94 -6.42 9.35
CA ILE A 45 18.56 -7.75 9.40
C ILE A 45 18.49 -8.36 10.81
N GLU A 46 18.70 -7.55 11.85
CA GLU A 46 18.59 -8.03 13.22
C GLU A 46 17.13 -8.33 13.59
N GLU A 47 16.19 -7.49 13.15
CA GLU A 47 14.75 -7.79 13.23
C GLU A 47 14.42 -9.13 12.53
N ALA A 48 14.99 -9.39 11.36
CA ALA A 48 14.79 -10.64 10.62
C ALA A 48 15.29 -11.87 11.37
N LYS A 49 16.50 -11.81 11.94
CA LYS A 49 17.05 -12.88 12.80
C LYS A 49 16.17 -13.16 14.02
N ASN A 50 15.56 -12.12 14.59
CA ASN A 50 14.62 -12.27 15.70
C ASN A 50 13.35 -13.02 15.26
N VAL A 51 12.85 -12.73 14.06
CA VAL A 51 11.71 -13.43 13.48
C VAL A 51 12.06 -14.90 13.19
N ASP A 52 13.23 -15.20 12.64
CA ASP A 52 13.69 -16.59 12.43
C ASP A 52 13.70 -17.40 13.74
N ARG A 53 14.11 -16.77 14.86
CA ARG A 53 14.04 -17.39 16.18
C ARG A 53 12.60 -17.64 16.64
N LYS A 54 11.67 -16.73 16.37
CA LYS A 54 10.23 -16.89 16.69
C LYS A 54 9.59 -18.00 15.85
N ILE A 55 9.93 -18.09 14.56
CA ILE A 55 9.47 -19.15 13.64
C ILE A 55 9.87 -20.52 14.20
N LYS A 56 11.14 -20.71 14.56
CA LYS A 56 11.63 -21.97 15.16
C LYS A 56 10.95 -22.33 16.49
N GLN A 57 10.43 -21.34 17.22
CA GLN A 57 9.69 -21.54 18.46
C GLN A 57 8.18 -21.79 18.25
N GLY A 58 7.70 -21.78 17.00
CA GLY A 58 6.26 -21.90 16.69
C GLY A 58 5.45 -20.66 17.11
N ARG A 59 6.09 -19.48 17.16
CA ARG A 59 5.49 -18.20 17.61
C ARG A 59 5.43 -17.15 16.51
N ALA A 60 5.40 -17.59 15.24
CA ALA A 60 5.37 -16.73 14.06
C ALA A 60 4.03 -15.98 13.95
N GLY A 61 4.09 -14.65 13.82
CA GLY A 61 2.96 -13.79 13.46
C GLY A 61 2.54 -13.90 11.98
N LYS A 62 1.44 -13.24 11.62
CA LYS A 62 0.86 -13.31 10.26
C LYS A 62 1.80 -12.87 9.15
N LEU A 63 2.68 -11.89 9.40
CA LEU A 63 3.59 -11.28 8.43
C LEU A 63 5.05 -11.73 8.60
N SER A 64 5.29 -12.81 9.35
CA SER A 64 6.63 -13.29 9.72
C SER A 64 7.62 -13.30 8.55
N GLY A 65 8.60 -12.39 8.62
CA GLY A 65 9.75 -12.36 7.71
C GLY A 65 9.48 -11.63 6.40
N LEU A 66 8.30 -11.02 6.23
CA LEU A 66 7.98 -10.23 5.05
C LEU A 66 8.58 -8.81 5.14
N ALA A 67 9.10 -8.36 4.00
CA ALA A 67 9.70 -7.04 3.84
C ALA A 67 8.63 -5.98 3.52
N ILE A 68 8.47 -4.99 4.39
CA ILE A 68 7.41 -3.98 4.30
C ILE A 68 8.01 -2.59 4.10
N ALA A 69 7.65 -1.93 3.01
CA ALA A 69 8.04 -0.55 2.74
C ALA A 69 6.95 0.43 3.21
N VAL A 70 7.33 1.55 3.80
CA VAL A 70 6.39 2.47 4.47
C VAL A 70 6.49 3.87 3.89
N LYS A 71 5.39 4.46 3.41
CA LYS A 71 5.42 5.86 2.91
C LYS A 71 5.95 6.86 3.95
N SER A 72 6.82 7.78 3.51
CA SER A 72 7.53 8.76 4.38
C SER A 72 6.64 9.76 5.13
N ASN A 73 5.32 9.72 4.98
CA ASN A 73 4.39 10.45 5.85
C ASN A 73 3.76 9.60 6.96
N ILE A 74 4.27 8.39 7.21
CA ILE A 74 3.83 7.51 8.29
C ILE A 74 4.99 7.31 9.26
N ASN A 75 4.81 7.63 10.53
CA ASN A 75 5.87 7.55 11.52
C ASN A 75 6.31 6.10 11.79
N VAL A 76 7.61 5.85 11.66
CA VAL A 76 8.31 4.64 12.10
C VAL A 76 9.43 5.06 13.03
N LYS A 77 9.41 4.61 14.28
CA LYS A 77 10.35 5.05 15.31
C LYS A 77 11.79 4.84 14.85
N GLY A 78 12.59 5.89 14.92
CA GLY A 78 14.01 5.89 14.55
C GLY A 78 14.28 6.22 13.08
N LEU A 79 13.29 6.06 12.19
CA LEU A 79 13.42 6.42 10.77
C LEU A 79 12.91 7.84 10.49
N LYS A 80 13.32 8.38 9.34
CA LYS A 80 12.94 9.72 8.89
C LYS A 80 11.56 9.75 8.24
N ALA A 81 10.61 10.41 8.89
CA ALA A 81 9.30 10.71 8.30
C ALA A 81 9.36 12.10 7.63
N SER A 82 10.06 12.16 6.50
CA SER A 82 10.40 13.42 5.83
C SER A 82 9.25 14.03 5.02
N CYS A 83 8.17 13.29 4.79
CA CYS A 83 7.09 13.68 3.88
C CYS A 83 7.59 14.10 2.48
N ALA A 84 8.76 13.61 2.05
CA ALA A 84 9.45 14.06 0.85
C ALA A 84 9.67 15.59 0.77
N SER A 85 9.75 16.27 1.91
CA SER A 85 9.92 17.72 2.03
C SER A 85 11.26 18.08 2.64
N LYS A 86 11.84 19.20 2.19
CA LYS A 86 12.98 19.83 2.86
C LYS A 86 12.67 20.19 4.31
N THR A 87 11.43 20.59 4.58
CA THR A 87 10.97 21.02 5.91
C THR A 87 11.18 19.95 6.98
N LEU A 88 11.04 18.67 6.62
CA LEU A 88 11.15 17.54 7.53
C LEU A 88 12.34 16.61 7.18
N GLU A 89 13.32 17.07 6.40
CA GLU A 89 14.43 16.23 5.91
C GLU A 89 15.26 15.56 7.04
N ASN A 90 15.24 16.16 8.23
CA ASN A 90 15.93 15.69 9.42
C ASN A 90 14.99 15.26 10.55
N TYR A 91 13.68 15.20 10.31
CA TYR A 91 12.72 14.72 11.31
C TYR A 91 12.79 13.20 11.44
N SER A 92 13.39 12.71 12.53
CA SER A 92 13.32 11.31 12.92
C SER A 92 12.11 11.09 13.83
N ALA A 93 11.25 10.13 13.48
CA ALA A 93 10.06 9.85 14.25
C ALA A 93 10.43 9.24 15.61
N THR A 94 9.83 9.77 16.68
CA THR A 94 10.12 9.36 18.07
C THR A 94 9.22 8.21 18.54
N TYR A 95 8.25 7.81 17.73
CA TYR A 95 7.27 6.78 18.03
C TYR A 95 6.80 6.07 16.75
N ASP A 96 6.30 4.85 16.91
CA ASP A 96 5.66 4.09 15.83
C ASP A 96 4.21 4.54 15.65
N ALA A 97 3.79 4.72 14.39
CA ALA A 97 2.37 4.83 14.08
C ALA A 97 1.63 3.55 14.49
N THR A 98 0.32 3.64 14.75
CA THR A 98 -0.47 2.48 15.22
C THR A 98 -0.40 1.31 14.23
N VAL A 99 -0.33 1.60 12.93
CA VAL A 99 -0.19 0.57 11.88
C VAL A 99 1.17 -0.13 11.93
N ILE A 100 2.24 0.58 12.33
CA ILE A 100 3.59 0.03 12.46
C ILE A 100 3.68 -0.86 13.69
N GLU A 101 3.09 -0.45 14.82
CA GLU A 101 2.96 -1.29 16.02
C GLU A 101 2.26 -2.63 15.67
N ARG A 102 1.21 -2.58 14.85
CA ARG A 102 0.46 -3.78 14.39
C ARG A 102 1.28 -4.67 13.47
N ILE A 103 1.98 -4.07 12.50
CA ILE A 103 2.88 -4.78 11.58
C ILE A 103 3.96 -5.54 12.36
N ARG A 104 4.65 -4.86 13.28
CA ARG A 104 5.73 -5.44 14.09
C ARG A 104 5.23 -6.54 15.04
N ARG A 105 4.01 -6.39 15.58
CA ARG A 105 3.37 -7.44 16.41
C ARG A 105 3.12 -8.73 15.63
N GLU A 106 2.87 -8.61 14.33
CA GLU A 106 2.68 -9.75 13.42
C GLU A 106 3.97 -10.17 12.71
N ASP A 107 5.14 -9.75 13.23
CA ASP A 107 6.48 -10.11 12.74
C ASP A 107 6.81 -9.66 11.31
N GLY A 108 6.11 -8.61 10.82
CA GLY A 108 6.49 -7.90 9.61
C GLY A 108 7.65 -6.94 9.85
N ILE A 109 8.57 -6.86 8.90
CA ILE A 109 9.83 -6.12 9.03
C ILE A 109 9.77 -4.87 8.17
N VAL A 110 9.89 -3.70 8.80
CA VAL A 110 9.95 -2.43 8.07
C VAL A 110 11.34 -2.28 7.49
N ILE A 111 11.48 -2.30 6.16
CA ILE A 111 12.79 -2.23 5.50
C ILE A 111 13.23 -0.79 5.21
N GLY A 112 12.30 0.16 5.18
CA GLY A 112 12.61 1.55 4.90
C GLY A 112 11.39 2.42 4.59
N MET A 113 11.67 3.72 4.48
CA MET A 113 10.72 4.78 4.19
C MET A 113 10.70 5.06 2.69
N THR A 114 9.53 4.97 2.04
CA THR A 114 9.40 5.20 0.61
C THR A 114 9.24 6.67 0.28
N ASN A 115 9.74 7.07 -0.89
CA ASN A 115 9.55 8.39 -1.46
C ASN A 115 8.07 8.64 -1.80
N MET A 116 7.71 9.91 -1.99
CA MET A 116 6.34 10.37 -2.22
C MET A 116 6.32 11.78 -2.82
N ASP A 117 5.18 12.26 -3.29
CA ASP A 117 4.99 13.70 -3.51
C ASP A 117 5.06 14.45 -2.17
N GLU A 118 5.63 15.65 -2.18
CA GLU A 118 5.85 16.48 -0.99
C GLU A 118 4.55 16.67 -0.19
N PHE A 119 4.55 16.33 1.10
CA PHE A 119 3.37 16.37 1.99
C PHE A 119 2.11 15.66 1.45
N ALA A 120 2.31 14.64 0.60
CA ALA A 120 1.24 13.94 -0.11
C ALA A 120 0.49 14.79 -1.14
N CYS A 121 0.94 16.02 -1.39
CA CYS A 121 0.42 16.96 -2.38
C CYS A 121 0.99 16.69 -3.77
N GLY A 122 0.33 15.81 -4.51
CA GLY A 122 0.68 15.50 -5.88
C GLY A 122 0.09 14.18 -6.35
N SER A 123 0.25 13.92 -7.65
CA SER A 123 -0.28 12.73 -8.30
C SER A 123 0.70 12.11 -9.30
N SER A 124 2.00 12.44 -9.18
CA SER A 124 3.02 11.98 -10.14
C SER A 124 4.31 11.48 -9.50
N GLY A 125 4.62 11.87 -8.27
CA GLY A 125 5.89 11.59 -7.63
C GLY A 125 7.02 12.55 -8.03
N GLU A 126 6.72 13.63 -8.76
CA GLU A 126 7.73 14.57 -9.24
C GLU A 126 8.03 15.70 -8.24
N THR A 127 7.13 15.96 -7.29
CA THR A 127 7.26 17.09 -6.36
C THR A 127 8.19 16.80 -5.19
N SER A 128 8.67 15.57 -5.04
CA SER A 128 9.61 15.19 -3.99
C SER A 128 10.85 16.08 -3.99
N TYR A 129 11.17 16.65 -2.83
CA TYR A 129 12.42 17.39 -2.63
C TYR A 129 13.66 16.52 -2.87
N PHE A 130 13.54 15.20 -2.64
CA PHE A 130 14.61 14.23 -2.84
C PHE A 130 14.73 13.75 -4.30
N GLY A 131 14.01 14.40 -5.21
CA GLY A 131 13.99 14.10 -6.63
C GLY A 131 12.85 13.18 -7.05
N PRO A 132 12.51 13.18 -8.35
CA PRO A 132 11.36 12.45 -8.87
C PRO A 132 11.54 10.94 -8.75
N ILE A 133 10.43 10.24 -8.55
CA ILE A 133 10.37 8.77 -8.59
C ILE A 133 10.16 8.32 -10.04
N LEU A 134 10.86 7.27 -10.50
CA LEU A 134 10.65 6.67 -11.82
C LEU A 134 9.76 5.45 -11.74
N ASN A 135 8.94 5.21 -12.77
CA ASN A 135 8.05 4.05 -12.83
C ASN A 135 8.79 2.78 -13.29
N PRO A 136 8.91 1.73 -12.44
CA PRO A 136 9.56 0.48 -12.83
C PRO A 136 8.81 -0.30 -13.92
N ALA A 137 7.48 -0.13 -13.99
CA ALA A 137 6.64 -0.81 -14.97
C ALA A 137 6.58 -0.07 -16.33
N ALA A 138 7.01 1.19 -16.38
CA ALA A 138 6.98 2.02 -17.57
C ALA A 138 8.12 3.05 -17.58
N ILE A 139 9.30 2.65 -18.08
CA ILE A 139 10.50 3.49 -18.12
C ILE A 139 10.21 4.82 -18.82
N GLY A 140 10.64 5.93 -18.20
CA GLY A 140 10.43 7.29 -18.71
C GLY A 140 9.03 7.86 -18.45
N ARG A 141 8.20 7.17 -17.65
CA ARG A 141 6.89 7.65 -17.20
C ARG A 141 6.85 7.80 -15.68
N ILE A 142 5.88 8.58 -15.22
CA ILE A 142 5.61 8.77 -13.80
C ILE A 142 5.00 7.49 -13.19
N PRO A 143 5.29 7.19 -11.91
CA PRO A 143 4.66 6.10 -11.16
C PRO A 143 3.27 6.46 -10.62
N GLY A 144 2.76 7.66 -10.92
CA GLY A 144 1.58 8.23 -10.24
C GLY A 144 1.92 8.73 -8.84
N GLY A 145 0.93 9.15 -8.06
CA GLY A 145 1.18 9.72 -6.73
C GLY A 145 -0.08 9.91 -5.87
N SER A 146 0.06 10.23 -4.58
CA SER A 146 1.32 10.59 -3.90
C SER A 146 2.09 9.45 -3.25
N SER A 147 1.58 8.21 -3.22
CA SER A 147 2.33 7.04 -2.72
C SER A 147 3.23 6.43 -3.81
N SER A 148 3.94 7.30 -4.54
CA SER A 148 4.76 6.95 -5.71
C SER A 148 5.85 5.94 -5.38
N GLY A 149 6.64 6.20 -4.33
CA GLY A 149 7.71 5.29 -3.89
C GLY A 149 7.16 3.95 -3.39
N SER A 150 5.98 3.93 -2.74
CA SER A 150 5.34 2.69 -2.29
C SER A 150 4.88 1.82 -3.45
N ALA A 151 4.38 2.41 -4.52
CA ALA A 151 4.02 1.65 -5.72
C ALA A 151 5.26 1.18 -6.50
N ALA A 152 6.26 2.06 -6.64
CA ALA A 152 7.53 1.73 -7.27
C ALA A 152 8.28 0.63 -6.51
N SER A 153 8.23 0.60 -5.17
CA SER A 153 8.88 -0.46 -4.38
C SER A 153 8.26 -1.84 -4.63
N ILE A 154 6.96 -1.92 -4.90
CA ILE A 154 6.28 -3.18 -5.22
C ILE A 154 6.56 -3.58 -6.67
N ALA A 155 6.35 -2.67 -7.62
CA ALA A 155 6.54 -2.93 -9.04
C ALA A 155 8.01 -3.23 -9.39
N GLY A 156 8.97 -2.55 -8.75
CA GLY A 156 10.40 -2.79 -8.88
C GLY A 156 10.91 -3.98 -8.06
N GLY A 157 10.04 -4.64 -7.27
CA GLY A 157 10.41 -5.79 -6.46
C GLY A 157 11.43 -5.50 -5.36
N LEU A 158 11.34 -4.30 -4.78
CA LEU A 158 12.12 -3.80 -3.65
C LEU A 158 11.48 -4.11 -2.28
N SER A 159 10.24 -4.61 -2.27
CA SER A 159 9.54 -5.04 -1.06
C SER A 159 8.55 -6.17 -1.37
N ASP A 160 8.07 -6.86 -0.32
CA ASP A 160 6.96 -7.81 -0.43
C ASP A 160 5.62 -7.07 -0.42
N LEU A 161 5.51 -6.11 0.49
CA LEU A 161 4.30 -5.36 0.81
C LEU A 161 4.68 -3.90 1.04
N ALA A 162 3.73 -3.00 0.83
CA ALA A 162 3.92 -1.60 1.16
C ALA A 162 2.64 -0.98 1.72
N ILE A 163 2.80 0.05 2.54
CA ILE A 163 1.69 0.90 2.98
C ILE A 163 1.87 2.32 2.46
N GLY A 164 0.75 2.92 2.07
CA GLY A 164 0.66 4.30 1.59
C GLY A 164 -0.50 5.03 2.24
N SER A 165 -0.73 6.27 1.81
CA SER A 165 -1.88 7.09 2.21
C SER A 165 -2.63 7.54 0.97
N ASP A 166 -3.96 7.51 1.02
CA ASP A 166 -4.87 7.94 -0.06
C ASP A 166 -5.79 9.03 0.48
N THR A 167 -5.70 10.22 -0.14
CA THR A 167 -6.54 11.39 0.17
C THR A 167 -7.52 11.64 -0.98
N GLY A 168 -6.98 11.82 -2.19
CA GLY A 168 -7.75 12.03 -3.42
C GLY A 168 -7.52 10.95 -4.49
N GLY A 169 -6.95 9.80 -4.12
CA GLY A 169 -6.48 8.78 -5.07
C GLY A 169 -5.05 8.29 -4.81
N SER A 170 -4.40 8.77 -3.77
CA SER A 170 -2.94 8.64 -3.60
C SER A 170 -2.39 7.23 -3.35
N ILE A 171 -3.23 6.20 -3.24
CA ILE A 171 -2.85 4.78 -3.32
C ILE A 171 -3.31 4.17 -4.64
N ARG A 172 -4.56 4.41 -5.03
CA ARG A 172 -5.18 3.82 -6.24
C ARG A 172 -4.54 4.31 -7.54
N ASN A 173 -4.23 5.61 -7.62
CA ASN A 173 -3.58 6.23 -8.76
C ASN A 173 -2.19 5.62 -9.03
N PRO A 174 -1.25 5.59 -8.06
CA PRO A 174 0.06 5.00 -8.33
C PRO A 174 0.00 3.48 -8.50
N ALA A 175 -0.92 2.77 -7.82
CA ALA A 175 -1.13 1.34 -8.06
C ALA A 175 -1.52 1.06 -9.53
N SER A 176 -2.43 1.86 -10.10
CA SER A 176 -2.83 1.77 -11.50
C SER A 176 -1.68 2.08 -12.47
N HIS A 177 -0.84 3.08 -12.17
CA HIS A 177 0.29 3.46 -13.04
C HIS A 177 1.41 2.42 -13.02
N CYS A 178 1.62 1.75 -11.90
CA CYS A 178 2.66 0.75 -11.72
C CYS A 178 2.19 -0.69 -11.99
N GLY A 179 0.91 -0.89 -12.32
CA GLY A 179 0.36 -2.22 -12.65
C GLY A 179 0.33 -3.17 -11.45
N ILE A 180 0.00 -2.66 -10.26
CA ILE A 180 -0.06 -3.42 -9.00
C ILE A 180 -1.42 -3.25 -8.33
N ILE A 181 -1.65 -3.96 -7.22
CA ILE A 181 -2.88 -3.85 -6.44
C ILE A 181 -2.71 -2.81 -5.33
N GLY A 182 -3.68 -1.90 -5.20
CA GLY A 182 -3.73 -0.89 -4.15
C GLY A 182 -5.13 -0.78 -3.57
N ILE A 183 -5.25 -0.93 -2.24
CA ILE A 183 -6.53 -0.82 -1.53
C ILE A 183 -6.53 0.45 -0.67
N LYS A 184 -7.48 1.34 -0.94
CA LYS A 184 -7.90 2.36 0.01
C LYS A 184 -9.10 1.82 0.81
N PRO A 185 -8.94 1.56 2.12
CA PRO A 185 -10.06 1.07 2.91
C PRO A 185 -11.12 2.15 3.18
N THR A 186 -12.21 1.73 3.81
CA THR A 186 -13.23 2.63 4.36
C THR A 186 -12.59 3.63 5.34
N TYR A 187 -13.03 4.89 5.30
CA TYR A 187 -12.56 5.91 6.23
C TYR A 187 -12.77 5.47 7.69
N GLY A 188 -11.74 5.59 8.51
CA GLY A 188 -11.73 5.17 9.92
C GLY A 188 -11.52 3.66 10.16
N LEU A 189 -11.39 2.83 9.12
CA LEU A 189 -11.11 1.40 9.27
C LEU A 189 -9.67 1.14 9.75
N VAL A 190 -8.71 1.87 9.20
CA VAL A 190 -7.31 1.84 9.63
C VAL A 190 -7.04 3.12 10.46
N PRO A 191 -6.46 3.02 11.66
CA PRO A 191 -6.17 4.18 12.48
C PRO A 191 -5.11 5.08 11.83
N ARG A 192 -5.24 6.39 11.99
CA ARG A 192 -4.33 7.38 11.40
C ARG A 192 -3.32 7.92 12.40
N GLN A 193 -3.42 7.64 13.70
CA GLN A 193 -2.39 8.00 14.68
C GLN A 193 -0.97 7.63 14.19
N GLY A 194 -0.15 8.66 13.94
CA GLY A 194 1.20 8.57 13.38
C GLY A 194 1.30 8.85 11.88
N LEU A 195 0.19 9.10 11.18
CA LEU A 195 0.15 9.69 9.85
C LEU A 195 0.35 11.20 9.96
N ILE A 196 1.23 11.75 9.14
CA ILE A 196 1.34 13.19 8.91
C ILE A 196 0.29 13.53 7.85
N ASP A 197 -0.81 14.10 8.32
CA ASP A 197 -2.03 14.33 7.55
C ASP A 197 -1.84 15.38 6.44
N LEU A 198 -2.54 15.17 5.32
CA LEU A 198 -2.81 16.17 4.28
C LEU A 198 -4.21 16.78 4.50
N ALA A 199 -5.23 15.93 4.59
CA ALA A 199 -6.61 16.32 4.82
C ALA A 199 -7.32 15.29 5.70
N MET A 200 -7.45 15.59 6.99
CA MET A 200 -7.91 14.65 8.04
C MET A 200 -9.25 13.94 7.76
N SER A 201 -10.16 14.57 7.02
CA SER A 201 -11.47 14.00 6.66
C SER A 201 -11.44 13.04 5.46
N PHE A 202 -10.33 13.00 4.73
CA PHE A 202 -10.13 12.18 3.52
C PHE A 202 -9.02 11.15 3.69
N ASP A 203 -7.98 11.50 4.42
CA ASP A 203 -6.78 10.69 4.58
C ASP A 203 -7.12 9.30 5.10
N GLN A 204 -6.55 8.30 4.44
CA GLN A 204 -6.66 6.93 4.89
C GLN A 204 -5.40 6.15 4.52
N ILE A 205 -4.79 5.51 5.52
CA ILE A 205 -3.72 4.54 5.27
C ILE A 205 -4.32 3.31 4.61
N GLY A 206 -3.63 2.79 3.60
CA GLY A 206 -4.01 1.58 2.88
C GLY A 206 -2.79 0.79 2.42
N THR A 207 -3.04 -0.23 1.61
CA THR A 207 -2.05 -1.28 1.32
C THR A 207 -1.76 -1.38 -0.16
N LEU A 208 -0.52 -1.70 -0.50
CA LEU A 208 -0.06 -1.99 -1.86
C LEU A 208 0.65 -3.34 -1.88
N GLY A 209 0.44 -4.10 -2.95
CA GLY A 209 0.99 -5.45 -3.11
C GLY A 209 0.91 -5.92 -4.56
N ARG A 210 1.62 -7.02 -4.87
CA ARG A 210 1.64 -7.59 -6.24
C ARG A 210 0.33 -8.29 -6.61
N ASP A 211 -0.42 -8.76 -5.61
CA ASP A 211 -1.67 -9.49 -5.81
C ASP A 211 -2.72 -9.13 -4.74
N VAL A 212 -3.94 -9.63 -4.93
CA VAL A 212 -5.08 -9.37 -4.05
C VAL A 212 -4.85 -9.95 -2.66
N TYR A 213 -4.29 -11.16 -2.56
CA TYR A 213 -3.99 -11.80 -1.28
C TYR A 213 -3.04 -10.96 -0.43
N SER A 214 -1.98 -10.44 -1.05
CA SER A 214 -0.96 -9.59 -0.42
C SER A 214 -1.58 -8.36 0.26
N THR A 215 -2.44 -7.65 -0.47
CA THR A 215 -3.10 -6.45 0.05
C THR A 215 -4.16 -6.79 1.10
N ALA A 216 -4.93 -7.86 0.91
CA ALA A 216 -5.91 -8.34 1.89
C ALA A 216 -5.25 -8.73 3.22
N LEU A 217 -4.16 -9.51 3.17
CA LEU A 217 -3.41 -9.94 4.35
C LEU A 217 -2.86 -8.74 5.14
N LEU A 218 -2.22 -7.79 4.45
CA LEU A 218 -1.70 -6.60 5.12
C LEU A 218 -2.84 -5.75 5.70
N LEU A 219 -3.97 -5.64 5.00
CA LEU A 219 -5.12 -4.89 5.47
C LEU A 219 -5.72 -5.50 6.73
N GLU A 220 -5.84 -6.83 6.82
CA GLU A 220 -6.27 -7.51 8.05
C GLU A 220 -5.41 -7.12 9.26
N VAL A 221 -4.11 -7.02 9.06
CA VAL A 221 -3.15 -6.72 10.13
C VAL A 221 -3.25 -5.27 10.58
N ILE A 222 -3.35 -4.32 9.64
CA ILE A 222 -3.32 -2.89 9.98
C ILE A 222 -4.71 -2.33 10.31
N ALA A 223 -5.80 -2.96 9.89
CA ALA A 223 -7.16 -2.53 10.15
C ALA A 223 -7.61 -2.79 11.60
N GLY A 224 -8.66 -2.07 12.01
CA GLY A 224 -9.36 -2.30 13.26
C GLY A 224 -9.30 -1.15 14.24
N TYR A 225 -10.22 -1.20 15.20
CA TYR A 225 -10.46 -0.12 16.15
C TYR A 225 -9.19 0.30 16.91
N SER A 226 -9.00 1.61 17.06
CA SER A 226 -7.99 2.19 17.93
C SER A 226 -8.61 3.23 18.85
N LYS A 227 -8.43 3.06 20.16
CA LYS A 227 -8.85 4.04 21.17
C LYS A 227 -8.10 5.37 21.08
N ARG A 228 -6.97 5.42 20.37
CA ARG A 228 -6.16 6.63 20.17
C ARG A 228 -6.69 7.51 19.03
N GLU A 229 -7.67 7.03 18.26
CA GLU A 229 -8.17 7.69 17.05
C GLU A 229 -9.68 7.95 17.18
N ALA A 230 -10.07 9.23 17.16
CA ALA A 230 -11.46 9.64 17.39
C ALA A 230 -12.42 9.17 16.28
N VAL A 231 -11.95 9.08 15.04
CA VAL A 231 -12.76 8.66 13.88
C VAL A 231 -12.67 7.16 13.61
N SER A 232 -12.02 6.38 14.49
CA SER A 232 -11.83 4.95 14.29
C SER A 232 -13.14 4.20 14.41
N ARG A 233 -13.45 3.40 13.40
CA ARG A 233 -14.64 2.57 13.35
C ARG A 233 -14.42 1.29 14.15
N LYS A 234 -15.40 0.92 14.96
CA LYS A 234 -15.48 -0.43 15.52
C LYS A 234 -15.98 -1.36 14.43
N VAL A 235 -15.11 -2.27 14.01
CA VAL A 235 -15.41 -3.28 12.99
C VAL A 235 -15.05 -4.63 13.58
N GLU A 236 -15.99 -5.55 13.51
CA GLU A 236 -15.81 -6.94 13.92
C GLU A 236 -15.34 -7.77 12.71
N ASN A 237 -14.64 -8.88 12.96
CA ASN A 237 -14.30 -9.89 11.95
C ASN A 237 -13.48 -9.36 10.76
N LEU A 238 -12.27 -8.88 11.04
CA LEU A 238 -11.23 -8.51 10.06
C LEU A 238 -10.54 -9.76 9.50
N ASP A 239 -11.31 -10.56 8.79
CA ASP A 239 -10.87 -11.75 8.08
C ASP A 239 -11.26 -11.59 6.61
N TYR A 240 -10.29 -11.17 5.80
CA TYR A 240 -10.42 -10.84 4.37
C TYR A 240 -9.84 -11.95 3.50
N THR A 241 -8.69 -12.50 3.89
CA THR A 241 -7.95 -13.55 3.18
C THR A 241 -8.75 -14.84 3.08
N SER A 242 -9.47 -15.24 4.13
CA SER A 242 -10.34 -16.43 4.08
C SER A 242 -11.57 -16.26 3.18
N LYS A 243 -11.94 -15.01 2.87
CA LYS A 243 -13.12 -14.65 2.07
C LYS A 243 -12.80 -14.40 0.61
N LEU A 244 -11.54 -14.54 0.20
CA LEU A 244 -11.18 -14.41 -1.21
C LEU A 244 -11.82 -15.55 -1.99
N THR A 245 -12.58 -15.19 -3.03
CA THR A 245 -13.26 -16.13 -3.89
C THR A 245 -13.15 -15.67 -5.35
N PRO A 246 -12.92 -16.59 -6.30
CA PRO A 246 -13.07 -16.30 -7.72
C PRO A 246 -14.53 -16.37 -8.20
N ASP A 247 -15.43 -16.92 -7.38
CA ASP A 247 -16.85 -17.08 -7.69
C ASP A 247 -17.62 -15.81 -7.36
N LEU A 248 -18.30 -15.26 -8.38
CA LEU A 248 -19.07 -14.03 -8.30
C LEU A 248 -20.58 -14.27 -8.45
N GLU A 249 -21.04 -15.52 -8.38
CA GLU A 249 -22.47 -15.83 -8.42
C GLU A 249 -23.22 -15.08 -7.30
N GLY A 250 -24.29 -14.38 -7.68
CA GLY A 250 -25.11 -13.58 -6.76
C GLY A 250 -24.54 -12.20 -6.41
N TYR A 251 -23.35 -11.83 -6.90
CA TYR A 251 -22.82 -10.47 -6.75
C TYR A 251 -23.42 -9.53 -7.81
N LYS A 252 -23.74 -8.30 -7.39
CA LYS A 252 -24.10 -7.20 -8.29
C LYS A 252 -22.94 -6.23 -8.41
N ILE A 253 -22.49 -5.96 -9.62
CA ILE A 253 -21.39 -5.04 -9.91
C ILE A 253 -21.95 -3.80 -10.59
N GLY A 254 -21.92 -2.68 -9.87
CA GLY A 254 -22.29 -1.38 -10.39
C GLY A 254 -21.21 -0.84 -11.35
N TYR A 255 -21.57 -0.48 -12.58
CA TYR A 255 -20.70 0.27 -13.49
C TYR A 255 -21.30 1.64 -13.81
N VAL A 256 -20.44 2.65 -13.96
CA VAL A 256 -20.83 4.07 -14.09
C VAL A 256 -20.36 4.56 -15.45
N THR A 257 -21.31 4.80 -16.36
CA THR A 257 -21.03 5.16 -17.76
C THR A 257 -20.49 6.58 -17.90
N GLU A 258 -20.75 7.46 -16.93
CA GLU A 258 -20.24 8.84 -16.92
C GLU A 258 -18.70 8.93 -16.88
N PHE A 259 -17.99 7.86 -16.46
CA PHE A 259 -16.52 7.83 -16.54
C PHE A 259 -15.99 7.58 -17.96
N GLU A 260 -16.79 6.99 -18.85
CA GLU A 260 -16.33 6.65 -20.20
C GLU A 260 -15.98 7.90 -21.01
N GLU A 261 -16.74 8.99 -20.84
CA GLU A 261 -16.50 10.27 -21.50
C GLU A 261 -15.21 10.96 -21.01
N LEU A 262 -14.78 10.65 -19.78
CA LEU A 262 -13.62 11.25 -19.11
C LEU A 262 -12.32 10.45 -19.34
N THR A 263 -12.41 9.30 -20.01
CA THR A 263 -11.34 8.30 -20.04
C THR A 263 -10.90 7.98 -21.48
N ASP A 264 -9.60 7.74 -21.69
CA ASP A 264 -9.05 7.35 -23.00
C ASP A 264 -9.74 6.07 -23.51
N ARG A 265 -10.09 6.03 -24.79
CA ARG A 265 -10.80 4.91 -25.42
C ARG A 265 -10.11 3.55 -25.22
N ARG A 266 -8.77 3.52 -25.14
CA ARG A 266 -8.00 2.30 -24.89
C ARG A 266 -8.25 1.77 -23.48
N ILE A 267 -8.34 2.65 -22.49
CA ILE A 267 -8.65 2.29 -21.10
C ILE A 267 -10.11 1.82 -20.99
N ASN A 268 -11.05 2.54 -21.62
CA ASN A 268 -12.46 2.11 -21.67
C ASN A 268 -12.61 0.70 -22.26
N SER A 269 -11.84 0.38 -23.31
CA SER A 269 -11.82 -0.96 -23.90
C SER A 269 -11.37 -2.03 -22.90
N GLU A 270 -10.33 -1.77 -22.11
CA GLU A 270 -9.86 -2.72 -21.08
C GLU A 270 -10.84 -2.85 -19.90
N ILE A 271 -11.50 -1.76 -19.50
CA ILE A 271 -12.56 -1.79 -18.48
C ILE A 271 -13.73 -2.64 -18.98
N LYS A 272 -14.19 -2.43 -20.21
CA LYS A 272 -15.29 -3.20 -20.81
C LYS A 272 -14.98 -4.69 -20.86
N LYS A 273 -13.77 -5.07 -21.33
CA LYS A 273 -13.32 -6.48 -21.32
C LYS A 273 -13.29 -7.05 -19.90
N SER A 274 -12.97 -6.24 -18.89
CA SER A 274 -12.97 -6.67 -17.49
C SER A 274 -14.39 -6.89 -16.97
N LEU A 275 -15.34 -6.02 -17.32
CA LEU A 275 -16.76 -6.20 -17.01
C LEU A 275 -17.33 -7.47 -17.64
N GLU A 276 -17.03 -7.72 -18.93
CA GLU A 276 -17.44 -8.95 -19.62
C GLU A 276 -16.88 -10.21 -18.92
N LYS A 277 -15.65 -10.17 -18.43
CA LYS A 277 -15.06 -11.27 -17.63
C LYS A 277 -15.78 -11.48 -16.30
N LEU A 278 -16.13 -10.41 -15.60
CA LEU A 278 -16.86 -10.49 -14.33
C LEU A 278 -18.26 -11.07 -14.54
N GLU A 279 -18.95 -10.68 -15.61
CA GLU A 279 -20.25 -11.24 -16.01
C GLU A 279 -20.14 -12.74 -16.34
N MET A 280 -19.13 -13.16 -17.10
CA MET A 280 -18.85 -14.57 -17.37
C MET A 280 -18.55 -15.39 -16.10
N GLN A 281 -18.10 -14.74 -15.03
CA GLN A 281 -17.86 -15.34 -13.70
C GLN A 281 -19.11 -15.36 -12.80
N GLY A 282 -20.28 -14.95 -13.31
CA GLY A 282 -21.57 -15.05 -12.62
C GLY A 282 -22.05 -13.76 -11.96
N ALA A 283 -21.32 -12.65 -12.11
CA ALA A 283 -21.76 -11.36 -11.59
C ALA A 283 -22.89 -10.75 -12.46
N GLU A 284 -23.85 -10.10 -11.81
CA GLU A 284 -24.85 -9.26 -12.47
C GLU A 284 -24.29 -7.84 -12.66
N LEU A 285 -24.16 -7.38 -13.90
CA LEU A 285 -23.76 -5.99 -14.18
C LEU A 285 -24.97 -5.05 -14.06
N VAL A 286 -24.82 -3.99 -13.28
CA VAL A 286 -25.88 -3.00 -13.02
C VAL A 286 -25.35 -1.61 -13.38
N GLU A 287 -26.03 -0.91 -14.27
CA GLU A 287 -25.69 0.48 -14.55
C GLU A 287 -26.07 1.38 -13.36
N VAL A 288 -25.13 2.24 -12.94
CA VAL A 288 -25.31 3.16 -11.82
C VAL A 288 -25.07 4.59 -12.30
N ASN A 289 -26.04 5.47 -12.05
CA ASN A 289 -25.95 6.89 -12.39
C ASN A 289 -25.36 7.70 -11.22
N LEU A 290 -24.40 8.58 -11.51
CA LEU A 290 -23.79 9.51 -10.56
C LEU A 290 -24.00 10.97 -11.02
N PRO A 291 -25.18 11.57 -10.75
CA PRO A 291 -25.59 12.85 -11.37
C PRO A 291 -24.76 14.07 -10.92
N ASN A 292 -23.92 13.91 -9.90
CA ASN A 292 -23.04 14.97 -9.37
C ASN A 292 -21.54 14.66 -9.58
N LEU A 293 -21.18 13.69 -10.43
CA LEU A 293 -19.79 13.29 -10.65
C LEU A 293 -18.91 14.47 -11.08
N ASN A 294 -19.42 15.34 -11.95
CA ASN A 294 -18.73 16.54 -12.42
C ASN A 294 -18.42 17.56 -11.30
N LYS A 295 -19.07 17.48 -10.15
CA LYS A 295 -18.82 18.33 -8.98
C LYS A 295 -17.76 17.76 -8.04
N ALA A 296 -17.38 16.48 -8.18
CA ALA A 296 -16.49 15.80 -7.25
C ALA A 296 -15.11 16.47 -7.19
N LEU A 297 -14.48 16.67 -8.34
CA LEU A 297 -13.16 17.28 -8.44
C LEU A 297 -13.11 18.73 -7.92
N PRO A 298 -13.98 19.67 -8.35
CA PRO A 298 -13.94 21.04 -7.82
C PRO A 298 -14.27 21.09 -6.33
N THR A 299 -15.13 20.20 -5.81
CA THR A 299 -15.44 20.16 -4.37
C THR A 299 -14.24 19.69 -3.56
N TYR A 300 -13.49 18.70 -4.05
CA TYR A 300 -12.26 18.22 -3.40
C TYR A 300 -11.21 19.33 -3.21
N TYR A 301 -11.08 20.26 -4.16
CA TYR A 301 -10.12 21.36 -4.02
C TYR A 301 -10.61 22.53 -3.15
N LEU A 302 -11.85 22.48 -2.65
CA LEU A 302 -12.40 23.45 -1.71
C LEU A 302 -12.36 22.98 -0.25
N THR A 303 -12.04 21.70 -0.02
CA THR A 303 -11.92 21.10 1.32
C THR A 303 -10.49 21.17 1.83
#